data_AF-I6MJG3-F1
#
_entry.id   AF-I6MJG3-F1
#
_cell.length_a   1.000
_cell.length_b   1.000
_cell.length_c   1.000
_cell.angle_alpha   90.00
_cell.angle_beta   90.00
_cell.angle_gamma   90.00
#
_symmetry.space_group_name_H-M   'P 1'
#
loop_
_entity.id
_entity.type
_entity.pdbx_description
1 polymer ?
#
loop_
_entity_poly.entity_id
_entity_poly.type
_entity_poly.pdbx_seq_one_letter_code
_entity_poly.pdbx_strand_id
1 'polypeptide(L)' 'LDAKATKELDPAGPCQPISKEGCLGPVKGIYPDADRMVMEASHGALEHITLYSIMED' A
#
# COMPACT_ATOMS: atom_id res chain seq x y z
N LEU A 1 -2.76 12.09 -7.63
CA LEU A 1 -2.94 12.05 -9.09
C LEU A 1 -1.62 11.69 -9.77
N ASP A 2 -0.51 12.28 -9.31
CA ASP A 2 0.85 12.03 -9.83
C ASP A 2 1.22 10.55 -9.89
N ALA A 3 1.03 9.78 -8.81
CA ALA A 3 1.34 8.34 -8.80
C ALA A 3 0.58 7.53 -9.88
N LYS A 4 -0.67 7.93 -10.19
CA LYS A 4 -1.45 7.31 -11.26
C LYS A 4 -0.88 7.65 -12.63
N ALA A 5 -0.55 8.92 -12.86
CA ALA A 5 0.08 9.37 -14.10
C ALA A 5 1.45 8.68 -14.31
N THR A 6 2.26 8.53 -13.27
CA THR A 6 3.55 7.81 -13.35
C THR A 6 3.37 6.37 -13.80
N LYS A 7 2.35 5.64 -13.28
CA LYS A 7 2.04 4.28 -13.73
C LYS A 7 1.57 4.22 -15.19
N GLU A 8 0.84 5.24 -15.64
CA GLU A 8 0.38 5.33 -17.03
C GLU A 8 1.52 5.67 -18.00
N LEU A 9 2.53 6.41 -17.55
CA LEU A 9 3.74 6.72 -18.33
C LEU A 9 4.67 5.50 -18.47
N ASP A 10 4.92 4.78 -17.37
CA ASP A 10 5.71 3.56 -17.37
C ASP A 10 5.03 2.45 -16.56
N PRO A 11 4.49 1.40 -17.21
CA PRO A 11 3.87 0.28 -16.52
C PRO A 11 4.80 -0.47 -15.56
N ALA A 12 6.10 -0.53 -15.85
CA ALA A 12 7.11 -1.17 -14.98
C ALA A 12 7.79 -0.17 -14.03
N GLY A 13 7.31 1.08 -14.02
CA GLY A 13 7.85 2.15 -13.20
C GLY A 13 7.58 1.98 -11.69
N PRO A 14 8.04 2.95 -10.88
CA PRO A 14 8.07 2.82 -9.42
C PRO A 14 6.70 2.91 -8.74
N CYS A 15 5.67 3.45 -9.42
CA CYS A 15 4.33 3.56 -8.86
C CYS A 15 3.46 2.41 -9.35
N GLN A 16 2.95 1.60 -8.43
CA GLN A 16 2.08 0.47 -8.73
C GLN A 16 0.73 0.63 -8.01
N PRO A 17 -0.40 0.25 -8.66
CA PRO A 17 -1.71 0.34 -8.03
C PRO A 17 -1.88 -0.71 -6.93
N ILE A 18 -2.58 -0.35 -5.86
CA ILE A 18 -2.89 -1.23 -4.73
C ILE A 18 -4.41 -1.22 -4.53
N SER A 19 -5.01 -2.40 -4.37
CA SER A 19 -6.45 -2.52 -4.09
C SER A 19 -6.75 -2.11 -2.65
N LYS A 20 -7.93 -1.51 -2.43
CA LYS A 20 -8.48 -1.22 -1.10
C LYS A 20 -9.69 -2.10 -0.77
N GLU A 21 -9.72 -3.30 -1.34
CA GLU A 21 -10.72 -4.30 -0.99
C GLU A 21 -10.41 -4.96 0.35
N GLY A 22 -11.43 -5.55 0.99
CA GLY A 22 -11.24 -6.31 2.24
C GLY A 22 -10.79 -5.46 3.43
N CYS A 23 -11.30 -4.24 3.59
CA CYS A 23 -10.98 -3.37 4.74
C CYS A 23 -11.22 -4.10 6.08
N LEU A 24 -10.15 -4.35 6.83
CA LEU A 24 -10.20 -5.06 8.12
C LEU A 24 -10.37 -4.11 9.31
N GLY A 25 -9.89 -2.87 9.16
CA GLY A 25 -9.88 -1.88 10.23
C GLY A 25 -10.13 -0.49 9.68
N PRO A 26 -11.38 -0.04 9.52
CA PRO A 26 -11.69 1.24 8.87
C PRO A 26 -11.18 2.47 9.63
N VAL A 27 -11.03 2.37 10.96
CA VAL A 27 -10.50 3.46 11.80
C VAL A 27 -9.01 3.68 11.58
N LYS A 28 -8.24 2.59 11.50
CA LYS A 28 -6.78 2.64 11.31
C LYS A 28 -6.40 2.59 9.82
N GLY A 29 -7.31 2.18 8.95
CA GLY A 29 -7.09 2.03 7.52
C GLY A 29 -6.28 0.78 7.18
N ILE A 30 -6.63 -0.37 7.75
CA ILE A 30 -5.92 -1.65 7.52
C ILE A 30 -6.51 -2.35 6.29
N TYR A 31 -5.64 -2.65 5.32
CA TYR A 31 -5.98 -3.30 4.05
C TYR A 31 -4.98 -4.43 3.71
N PRO A 32 -5.45 -5.67 3.47
CA PRO A 32 -4.55 -6.81 3.22
C PRO A 32 -3.60 -6.62 2.03
N ASP A 33 -4.08 -5.98 0.95
CA ASP A 33 -3.26 -5.74 -0.23
C ASP A 33 -2.21 -4.63 -0.02
N ALA A 34 -2.44 -3.73 0.93
CA ALA A 34 -1.44 -2.73 1.31
C ALA A 34 -0.28 -3.40 2.06
N ASP A 35 -0.59 -4.25 3.04
CA ASP A 35 0.39 -5.07 3.77
C ASP A 35 1.21 -5.94 2.82
N ARG A 36 0.53 -6.68 1.91
CA ARG A 36 1.19 -7.53 0.91
C ARG A 36 2.16 -6.75 0.02
N MET A 37 1.75 -5.58 -0.47
CA MET A 37 2.59 -4.75 -1.33
C MET A 37 3.80 -4.20 -0.58
N VAL A 38 3.62 -3.76 0.67
CA VAL A 38 4.71 -3.24 1.49
C VAL A 38 5.72 -4.34 1.82
N MET A 39 5.25 -5.55 2.16
CA MET A 39 6.12 -6.71 2.38
C MET A 39 6.95 -7.05 1.14
N GLU A 40 6.33 -7.08 -0.04
CA GLU A 40 7.03 -7.35 -1.30
C GLU A 40 8.05 -6.26 -1.63
N ALA A 41 7.63 -4.98 -1.61
CA ALA A 41 8.49 -3.85 -1.96
C ALA A 41 9.62 -3.60 -0.97
N SER A 42 9.41 -3.93 0.31
CA SER A 42 10.41 -3.80 1.37
C SER A 42 11.31 -5.04 1.51
N HIS A 43 11.10 -6.09 0.70
CA HIS A 43 11.78 -7.37 0.81
C HIS A 43 11.66 -8.02 2.21
N GLY A 44 10.46 -7.92 2.81
CA GLY A 44 10.16 -8.48 4.13
C GLY A 44 10.64 -7.66 5.32
N ALA A 45 11.11 -6.42 5.10
CA ALA A 45 11.48 -5.53 6.21
C ALA A 45 10.27 -4.95 6.95
N LEU A 46 9.13 -4.83 6.28
CA LEU A 46 7.87 -4.35 6.84
C LEU A 46 6.73 -5.27 6.42
N GLU A 47 5.91 -5.73 7.37
CA GLU A 47 4.83 -6.69 7.11
C GLU A 47 3.43 -6.04 7.15
N HIS A 48 3.23 -5.05 8.03
CA HIS A 48 1.95 -4.40 8.27
C HIS A 48 2.08 -2.89 8.25
N ILE A 49 1.04 -2.22 7.75
CA ILE A 49 0.91 -0.76 7.86
C ILE A 49 -0.52 -0.33 8.21
N THR A 50 -0.64 0.72 9.03
CA THR A 50 -1.88 1.48 9.14
C THR A 50 -1.78 2.77 8.33
N LEU A 51 -2.86 3.11 7.62
CA LEU A 51 -2.90 4.32 6.79
C LEU A 51 -3.21 5.58 7.59
N TYR A 52 -3.81 5.44 8.78
CA TYR A 52 -4.36 6.56 9.55
C TYR A 52 -3.83 6.65 10.99
N SER A 53 -2.87 5.82 11.39
CA SER A 53 -2.21 5.92 12.70
C SER A 53 -0.70 6.10 12.51
N ILE A 54 -0.10 6.89 13.40
CA ILE A 54 1.35 6.99 13.55
C ILE A 54 1.84 6.15 14.74
N MET A 55 0.90 5.68 15.57
CA MET A 55 1.21 5.01 16.84
C MET A 55 1.27 3.49 16.71
N GLU A 56 0.72 2.96 15.62
CA GLU A 56 0.51 1.53 15.43
C GLU A 56 0.66 1.22 13.94
N ASP A 57 1.39 0.14 13.64
CA ASP A 57 1.57 -0.42 12.30
C ASP A 57 0.56 -1.54 12.03
#